data_AF-A0A2M7S9P4-F1
#
_entry.id   AF-A0A2M7S9P4-F1
#
_cell.length_a   1.000
_cell.length_b   1.000
_cell.length_c   1.000
_cell.angle_alpha   90.00
_cell.angle_beta   90.00
_cell.angle_gamma   90.00
#
_symmetry.space_group_name_H-M   'P 1'
#
loop_
_entity.id
_entity.type
_entity.pdbx_description
1 polymer ?
#
loop_
_entity_poly.entity_id
_entity_poly.type
_entity_poly.pdbx_seq_one_letter_code
_entity_poly.pdbx_strand_id
1 'polypeptide(L)'
;MKTNITFQKKCCWAKKALKAVSDDDFYDLARESKLSVNQLAYYLNAYEAAGESGIKALTYNKKLPDDIRLEALGRISTYLRDKCDSIPEMHKHKIGFAADVRGNRITVYERRPVFSDPSRWCRSSVFHIRYTGYDKRWHLYWRRASGKWWPFPRHPVRTIDDCIRQVELNKECF
;
A
#
# COMPACT_ATOMS: atom_id res chain seq x y z
N MET A 1 17.92 -13.51 11.80
CA MET A 1 17.51 -14.34 10.63
C MET A 1 16.12 -13.93 10.17
N LYS A 2 15.87 -13.68 8.88
CA LYS A 2 14.50 -13.51 8.36
C LYS A 2 13.83 -14.88 8.29
N THR A 3 13.00 -15.24 9.25
CA THR A 3 12.24 -16.49 9.24
C THR A 3 11.29 -16.48 8.04
N ASN A 4 11.60 -17.26 6.99
CA ASN A 4 10.72 -17.38 5.82
C ASN A 4 9.76 -18.55 6.03
N ILE A 5 8.57 -18.24 6.53
CA ILE A 5 7.50 -19.23 6.76
C ILE A 5 6.62 -19.39 5.52
N THR A 6 5.94 -20.53 5.42
CA THR A 6 5.02 -20.85 4.31
C THR A 6 3.81 -19.93 4.30
N PHE A 7 3.11 -19.85 3.16
CA PHE A 7 1.86 -19.09 3.02
C PHE A 7 0.82 -19.50 4.07
N GLN A 8 0.60 -20.80 4.27
CA GLN A 8 -0.35 -21.34 5.25
C GLN A 8 0.02 -20.92 6.67
N LYS A 9 1.32 -20.93 7.02
CA LYS A 9 1.78 -20.44 8.33
C LYS A 9 1.54 -18.94 8.48
N LYS A 10 1.78 -18.13 7.44
CA LYS A 10 1.48 -16.68 7.47
C LYS A 10 0.00 -16.43 7.76
N CYS A 11 -0.90 -17.12 7.04
CA CYS A 11 -2.34 -17.02 7.26
C CYS A 11 -2.74 -17.47 8.68
N CYS A 12 -2.17 -18.57 9.17
CA CYS A 12 -2.43 -19.08 10.52
C CYS A 12 -2.05 -18.06 11.60
N TRP A 13 -0.83 -17.52 11.54
CA TRP A 13 -0.37 -16.54 12.51
C TRP A 13 -1.12 -15.21 12.43
N ALA A 14 -1.48 -14.75 11.23
CA ALA A 14 -2.30 -13.56 11.09
C ALA A 14 -3.71 -13.76 11.69
N LYS A 15 -4.33 -14.93 11.48
CA LYS A 15 -5.63 -15.28 12.11
C LYS A 15 -5.54 -15.35 13.63
N LYS A 16 -4.44 -15.86 14.20
CA LYS A 16 -4.19 -15.85 15.65
C LYS A 16 -4.01 -14.41 16.16
N ALA A 17 -3.19 -13.62 15.48
CA ALA A 17 -2.92 -12.23 15.84
C ALA A 17 -4.19 -11.36 15.81
N LEU A 18 -5.11 -11.61 14.88
CA LEU A 18 -6.40 -10.93 14.81
C LEU A 18 -7.28 -11.16 16.06
N LYS A 19 -7.05 -12.27 16.78
CA LYS A 19 -7.77 -12.64 18.00
C LYS A 19 -7.05 -12.21 19.29
N ALA A 20 -5.88 -11.59 19.19
CA ALA A 20 -5.18 -11.06 20.36
C ALA A 20 -6.04 -9.96 21.00
N VAL A 21 -6.24 -10.04 22.32
CA VAL A 21 -7.07 -9.06 23.06
C VAL A 21 -6.23 -8.00 23.76
N SER A 22 -4.93 -8.24 23.90
CA SER A 22 -3.96 -7.33 24.49
C SER A 22 -2.64 -7.28 23.70
N ASP A 23 -1.83 -6.25 23.98
CA ASP A 23 -0.48 -6.14 23.43
C ASP A 23 0.43 -7.30 23.91
N ASP A 24 0.29 -7.73 25.16
CA ASP A 24 1.04 -8.86 25.72
C ASP A 24 0.74 -10.16 24.95
N ASP A 25 -0.53 -10.43 24.64
CA ASP A 25 -0.90 -11.57 23.78
C ASP A 25 -0.20 -11.50 22.42
N PHE A 26 -0.10 -10.28 21.86
CA PHE A 26 0.55 -10.09 20.57
C PHE A 26 2.06 -10.35 20.63
N TYR A 27 2.74 -9.89 21.68
CA TYR A 27 4.15 -10.19 21.91
C TYR A 27 4.38 -11.69 22.12
N ASP A 28 3.49 -12.37 22.83
CA ASP A 28 3.54 -13.81 23.08
C ASP A 28 3.40 -14.60 21.78
N LEU A 29 2.46 -14.20 20.92
CA LEU A 29 2.31 -14.77 19.57
C LEU A 29 3.55 -14.53 18.71
N ALA A 30 4.21 -13.36 18.80
CA ALA A 30 5.45 -13.10 18.08
C ALA A 30 6.58 -14.06 18.55
N ARG A 31 6.69 -14.29 19.87
CA ARG A 31 7.63 -15.25 20.46
C ARG A 31 7.34 -16.68 20.01
N GLU A 32 6.08 -17.15 20.13
CA GLU A 32 5.64 -18.50 19.74
C GLU A 32 5.91 -18.78 18.25
N SER A 33 5.61 -17.80 17.39
CA SER A 33 5.77 -17.92 15.93
C SER A 33 7.21 -17.79 15.44
N LYS A 34 8.14 -17.37 16.31
CA LYS A 34 9.53 -17.01 15.96
C LYS A 34 9.59 -15.94 14.86
N LEU A 35 8.60 -15.04 14.85
CA LEU A 35 8.53 -13.86 14.00
C LEU A 35 8.88 -12.63 14.83
N SER A 36 9.47 -11.62 14.20
CA SER A 36 9.49 -10.31 14.85
C SER A 36 8.07 -9.74 14.95
N VAL A 37 7.83 -8.89 15.96
CA VAL A 37 6.58 -8.13 16.13
C VAL A 37 6.18 -7.44 14.83
N ASN A 38 7.14 -6.84 14.13
CA ASN A 38 6.91 -6.20 12.84
C ASN A 38 6.48 -7.18 11.73
N GLN A 39 7.04 -8.39 11.68
CA GLN A 39 6.61 -9.39 10.70
C GLN A 39 5.19 -9.90 11.00
N LEU A 40 4.88 -10.13 12.27
CA LEU A 40 3.54 -10.55 12.67
C LEU A 40 2.52 -9.45 12.36
N ALA A 41 2.81 -8.20 12.71
CA ALA A 41 1.97 -7.05 12.40
C ALA A 41 1.81 -6.85 10.88
N TYR A 42 2.86 -7.10 10.11
CA TYR A 42 2.79 -7.02 8.65
C TYR A 42 1.82 -8.04 8.06
N TYR A 43 1.80 -9.26 8.61
CA TYR A 43 0.85 -10.29 8.22
C TYR A 43 -0.56 -9.99 8.72
N LEU A 44 -0.71 -9.53 9.96
CA LEU A 44 -1.99 -9.09 10.50
C LEU A 44 -2.62 -8.02 9.61
N ASN A 45 -1.90 -6.93 9.33
CA ASN A 45 -2.41 -5.85 8.48
C ASN A 45 -2.86 -6.33 7.09
N ALA A 46 -2.08 -7.21 6.47
CA ALA A 46 -2.45 -7.80 5.18
C ALA A 46 -3.71 -8.66 5.28
N TYR A 47 -3.83 -9.43 6.36
CA TYR A 47 -4.99 -10.29 6.60
C TYR A 47 -6.24 -9.48 6.95
N GLU A 48 -6.13 -8.40 7.73
CA GLU A 48 -7.25 -7.49 7.98
C GLU A 48 -7.73 -6.80 6.70
N ALA A 49 -6.79 -6.38 5.84
CA ALA A 49 -7.12 -5.70 4.60
C ALA A 49 -7.95 -6.56 3.63
N ALA A 50 -7.60 -7.84 3.47
CA ALA A 50 -8.20 -8.68 2.43
C ALA A 50 -8.19 -10.20 2.73
N GLY A 51 -8.02 -10.60 3.99
CA GLY A 51 -7.91 -12.00 4.41
C GLY A 51 -6.67 -12.68 3.80
N GLU A 52 -6.84 -13.95 3.41
CA GLU A 52 -5.77 -14.72 2.78
C GLU A 52 -5.28 -14.09 1.46
N SER A 53 -6.15 -13.34 0.78
CA SER A 53 -5.79 -12.61 -0.43
C SER A 53 -4.74 -11.52 -0.15
N GLY A 54 -4.88 -10.79 0.95
CA GLY A 54 -3.89 -9.78 1.34
C GLY A 54 -2.54 -10.40 1.69
N ILE A 55 -2.53 -11.54 2.38
CA ILE A 55 -1.29 -12.31 2.63
C ILE A 55 -0.65 -12.77 1.30
N LYS A 56 -1.45 -13.25 0.36
CA LYS A 56 -0.97 -13.72 -0.94
C LYS A 56 -0.39 -12.57 -1.76
N ALA A 57 -0.96 -11.37 -1.68
CA ALA A 57 -0.47 -10.16 -2.33
C ALA A 57 0.95 -9.76 -1.87
N LEU A 58 1.39 -10.20 -0.69
CA LEU A 58 2.76 -9.94 -0.19
C LEU A 58 3.82 -10.66 -1.03
N THR A 59 3.51 -11.83 -1.57
CA THR A 59 4.45 -12.66 -2.35
C THR A 59 4.06 -12.78 -3.82
N TYR A 60 2.94 -12.20 -4.24
CA TYR A 60 2.51 -12.22 -5.63
C TYR A 60 3.45 -11.37 -6.50
N ASN A 61 4.00 -12.00 -7.55
CA ASN A 61 5.06 -11.43 -8.39
C ASN A 61 4.76 -11.52 -9.90
N LYS A 62 3.56 -11.95 -10.30
CA LYS A 62 3.18 -11.96 -11.72
C LYS A 62 3.05 -10.51 -12.20
N LYS A 63 3.32 -10.27 -13.48
CA LYS A 63 3.17 -8.94 -14.09
C LYS A 63 1.70 -8.49 -14.06
N LEU A 64 1.47 -7.18 -13.91
CA LEU A 64 0.15 -6.59 -14.13
C LEU A 64 -0.27 -6.79 -15.59
N PRO A 65 -1.46 -7.38 -15.87
CA PRO A 65 -1.99 -7.46 -17.24
C PRO A 65 -2.14 -6.08 -17.87
N ASP A 66 -1.91 -5.97 -19.18
CA ASP A 66 -1.81 -4.66 -19.86
C ASP A 66 -3.15 -3.93 -19.93
N ASP A 67 -4.26 -4.65 -20.12
CA ASP A 67 -5.62 -4.12 -20.04
C ASP A 67 -5.91 -3.50 -18.67
N ILE A 68 -5.66 -4.26 -17.60
CA ILE A 68 -5.86 -3.81 -16.21
C ILE A 68 -4.91 -2.64 -15.88
N ARG A 69 -3.68 -2.68 -16.39
CA ARG A 69 -2.70 -1.60 -16.22
C ARG A 69 -3.18 -0.30 -16.86
N LEU A 70 -3.65 -0.36 -18.10
CA LEU A 70 -4.12 0.82 -18.82
C LEU A 70 -5.38 1.41 -18.18
N GLU A 71 -6.33 0.56 -17.79
CA GLU A 71 -7.52 0.99 -17.06
C GLU A 71 -7.15 1.69 -15.74
N ALA A 72 -6.28 1.06 -14.93
CA ALA A 72 -5.88 1.61 -13.65
C ALA A 72 -5.10 2.92 -13.78
N LEU A 73 -4.19 3.01 -14.75
CA LEU A 73 -3.47 4.26 -15.03
C LEU A 73 -4.39 5.36 -15.53
N GLY A 74 -5.41 5.03 -16.33
CA GLY A 74 -6.43 5.99 -16.76
C GLY A 74 -7.16 6.60 -15.55
N ARG A 75 -7.68 5.75 -14.65
CA ARG A 75 -8.37 6.17 -13.42
C ARG A 75 -7.47 7.02 -12.53
N ILE A 76 -6.24 6.59 -12.28
CA ILE A 76 -5.25 7.33 -11.47
C ILE A 76 -4.92 8.67 -12.15
N SER A 77 -4.75 8.70 -13.47
CA SER A 77 -4.41 9.93 -14.19
C SER A 77 -5.53 10.97 -14.11
N THR A 78 -6.79 10.55 -14.18
CA THR A 78 -7.94 11.44 -13.95
C THR A 78 -7.90 12.01 -12.54
N TYR A 79 -7.79 11.15 -11.52
CA TYR A 79 -7.68 11.59 -10.12
C TYR A 79 -6.53 12.57 -9.88
N LEU A 80 -5.35 12.30 -10.45
CA LEU A 80 -4.18 13.18 -10.31
C LEU A 80 -4.38 14.53 -11.02
N ARG A 81 -5.12 14.56 -12.14
CA ARG A 81 -5.49 15.80 -12.82
C ARG A 81 -6.42 16.63 -11.96
N ASP A 82 -7.48 16.02 -11.42
CA ASP A 82 -8.42 16.70 -10.51
C ASP A 82 -7.68 17.27 -9.29
N LYS A 83 -6.69 16.54 -8.78
CA LYS A 83 -5.79 17.04 -7.73
C LYS A 83 -4.96 18.23 -8.17
N CYS A 84 -4.32 18.18 -9.34
CA CYS A 84 -3.61 19.33 -9.89
C CYS A 84 -4.51 20.56 -10.06
N ASP A 85 -5.74 20.37 -10.54
CA ASP A 85 -6.69 21.46 -10.79
C ASP A 85 -7.19 22.10 -9.48
N SER A 86 -7.24 21.33 -8.38
CA SER A 86 -7.58 21.83 -7.05
C SER A 86 -6.49 22.68 -6.39
N ILE A 87 -5.27 22.71 -6.95
CA ILE A 87 -4.15 23.48 -6.39
C ILE A 87 -4.29 24.95 -6.79
N PRO A 88 -4.18 25.91 -5.84
CA PRO A 88 -4.21 27.33 -6.15
C PRO A 88 -3.16 27.70 -7.22
N GLU A 89 -3.51 28.61 -8.13
CA GLU A 89 -2.69 28.97 -9.30
C GLU A 89 -1.23 29.33 -8.91
N MET A 90 -1.05 30.06 -7.82
CA MET A 90 0.26 30.44 -7.27
C MET A 90 1.14 29.26 -6.83
N HIS A 91 0.59 28.06 -6.70
CA HIS A 91 1.29 26.84 -6.27
C HIS A 91 1.36 25.76 -7.35
N LYS A 92 0.67 25.90 -8.49
CA LYS A 92 0.66 24.87 -9.56
C LYS A 92 2.06 24.54 -10.11
N HIS A 93 2.95 25.52 -10.14
CA HIS A 93 4.34 25.30 -10.58
C HIS A 93 5.23 24.64 -9.51
N LYS A 94 4.73 24.46 -8.27
CA LYS A 94 5.50 23.91 -7.13
C LYS A 94 5.05 22.51 -6.70
N ILE A 95 3.96 22.00 -7.26
CA ILE A 95 3.40 20.70 -6.90
C ILE A 95 3.01 19.99 -8.19
N GLY A 96 3.45 18.75 -8.33
CA GLY A 96 3.00 17.87 -9.39
C GLY A 96 2.76 16.46 -8.86
N PHE A 97 2.24 15.58 -9.71
CA PHE A 97 2.05 14.18 -9.35
C PHE A 97 2.60 13.26 -10.44
N ALA A 98 2.90 12.02 -10.07
CA ALA A 98 3.34 10.99 -10.99
C ALA A 98 2.91 9.60 -10.51
N ALA A 99 2.74 8.67 -11.44
CA ALA A 99 2.55 7.25 -11.14
C ALA A 99 3.65 6.43 -11.82
N ASP A 100 4.18 5.42 -11.12
CA ASP A 100 5.15 4.45 -11.65
C ASP A 100 4.57 3.03 -11.54
N VAL A 101 4.79 2.20 -12.57
CA VAL A 101 4.35 0.80 -12.62
C VAL A 101 5.57 -0.12 -12.55
N ARG A 102 5.57 -1.03 -11.57
CA ARG A 102 6.62 -2.05 -11.43
C ARG A 102 6.01 -3.41 -11.10
N GLY A 103 6.13 -4.37 -12.02
CA GLY A 103 5.56 -5.71 -11.85
C GLY A 103 4.03 -5.66 -11.76
N ASN A 104 3.48 -6.04 -10.60
CA ASN A 104 2.05 -5.96 -10.29
C ASN A 104 1.64 -4.70 -9.51
N ARG A 105 2.52 -3.70 -9.44
CA ARG A 105 2.40 -2.61 -8.47
C ARG A 105 2.34 -1.27 -9.17
N ILE A 106 1.53 -0.36 -8.64
CA ILE A 106 1.50 1.04 -9.04
C ILE A 106 1.81 1.87 -7.80
N THR A 107 2.75 2.82 -7.92
CA THR A 107 3.07 3.76 -6.85
C THR A 107 2.78 5.16 -7.32
N VAL A 108 2.01 5.90 -6.55
CA VAL A 108 1.71 7.31 -6.80
C VAL A 108 2.63 8.17 -5.95
N TYR A 109 3.12 9.25 -6.55
CA TYR A 109 4.03 10.20 -5.94
C TYR A 109 3.51 11.61 -6.12
N GLU A 110 3.64 12.39 -5.06
CA GLU A 110 3.69 13.84 -5.14
C GLU A 110 5.13 14.25 -5.50
N ARG A 111 5.24 15.31 -6.31
CA ARG A 111 6.49 15.89 -6.75
C ARG A 111 6.53 17.33 -6.27
N ARG A 112 7.64 17.73 -5.66
CA ARG A 112 7.91 19.12 -5.31
C ARG A 112 9.34 19.51 -5.71
N PRO A 113 9.61 20.79 -6.00
CA PRO A 113 10.97 21.29 -6.10
C PRO A 113 11.74 21.02 -4.81
N VAL A 114 13.03 20.69 -4.93
CA VAL A 114 13.91 20.54 -3.77
C VAL A 114 14.12 21.92 -3.15
N PHE A 115 14.01 22.01 -1.82
CA PHE A 115 14.12 23.29 -1.11
C PHE A 115 15.44 24.02 -1.40
N SER A 116 16.56 23.29 -1.42
CA SER A 116 17.89 23.84 -1.67
C SER A 116 18.19 24.09 -3.15
N ASP A 117 17.43 23.50 -4.08
CA ASP A 117 17.65 23.62 -5.52
C ASP A 117 16.31 23.47 -6.27
N PRO A 118 15.61 24.59 -6.54
CA PRO A 118 14.30 24.57 -7.20
C PRO A 118 14.32 24.04 -8.65
N SER A 119 15.50 23.90 -9.28
CA SER A 119 15.61 23.29 -10.61
C SER A 119 15.41 21.77 -10.58
N ARG A 120 15.59 21.15 -9.40
CA ARG A 120 15.44 19.71 -9.17
C ARG A 120 14.12 19.40 -8.50
N TRP A 121 13.56 18.23 -8.81
CA TRP A 121 12.32 17.75 -8.24
C TRP A 121 12.58 16.52 -7.36
N CYS A 122 12.03 16.52 -6.14
CA CYS A 122 11.93 15.33 -5.30
C CYS A 122 10.58 14.64 -5.46
N ARG A 123 10.51 13.36 -5.07
CA ARG A 123 9.30 12.54 -5.09
C ARG A 123 8.99 12.08 -3.67
N SER A 124 7.79 12.40 -3.21
CA SER A 124 7.20 11.88 -1.98
C SER A 124 6.12 10.89 -2.36
N SER A 125 6.30 9.64 -1.98
CA SER A 125 5.32 8.59 -2.30
C SER A 125 4.05 8.81 -1.49
N VAL A 126 2.91 8.89 -2.15
CA VAL A 126 1.60 9.07 -1.52
C VAL A 126 1.05 7.70 -1.15
N PHE A 127 0.72 6.88 -2.15
CA PHE A 127 0.19 5.54 -1.91
C PHE A 127 0.74 4.52 -2.89
N HIS A 128 0.62 3.26 -2.51
CA HIS A 128 1.08 2.13 -3.31
C HIS A 128 -0.01 1.07 -3.37
N ILE A 129 -0.28 0.57 -4.56
CA ILE A 129 -1.28 -0.46 -4.78
C ILE A 129 -0.67 -1.67 -5.47
N ARG A 130 -1.21 -2.85 -5.16
CA ARG A 130 -0.80 -4.11 -5.77
C ARG A 130 -2.02 -4.84 -6.32
N TYR A 131 -1.90 -5.37 -7.52
CA TYR A 131 -2.92 -6.22 -8.12
C TYR A 131 -2.58 -7.69 -7.92
N THR A 132 -3.60 -8.51 -7.65
CA THR A 132 -3.53 -9.96 -7.64
C THR A 132 -4.44 -10.52 -8.73
N GLY A 133 -3.85 -11.16 -9.74
CA GLY A 133 -4.60 -11.64 -10.91
C GLY A 133 -5.42 -12.91 -10.66
N TYR A 134 -5.08 -13.70 -9.64
CA TYR A 134 -5.80 -14.95 -9.35
C TYR A 134 -7.21 -14.71 -8.78
N ASP A 135 -7.44 -13.56 -8.13
CA ASP A 135 -8.73 -13.16 -7.56
C ASP A 135 -9.21 -11.78 -8.04
N LYS A 136 -8.45 -11.16 -8.96
CA LYS A 136 -8.72 -9.86 -9.58
C LYS A 136 -8.91 -8.73 -8.56
N ARG A 137 -8.10 -8.70 -7.49
CA ARG A 137 -8.20 -7.70 -6.41
C ARG A 137 -7.04 -6.71 -6.40
N TRP A 138 -7.33 -5.51 -5.91
CA TRP A 138 -6.36 -4.50 -5.56
C TRP A 138 -6.10 -4.48 -4.06
N HIS A 139 -4.87 -4.16 -3.67
CA HIS A 139 -4.42 -4.12 -2.28
C HIS A 139 -3.72 -2.80 -2.04
N LEU A 140 -4.22 -2.01 -1.08
CA LEU A 140 -3.66 -0.69 -0.75
C LEU A 140 -2.56 -0.80 0.31
N TYR A 141 -1.51 -0.02 0.12
CA TYR A 141 -0.36 0.07 1.02
C TYR A 141 -0.04 1.54 1.27
N TRP A 142 0.26 1.85 2.53
CA TRP A 142 0.78 3.13 2.97
C TRP A 142 2.27 3.04 3.29
N ARG A 143 2.95 4.19 3.39
CA ARG A 143 4.36 4.22 3.76
C ARG A 143 4.50 4.69 5.21
N ARG A 144 5.07 3.87 6.08
CA ARG A 144 5.39 4.29 7.45
C ARG A 144 6.59 5.25 7.46
N ALA A 145 6.79 5.99 8.55
CA ALA A 145 7.96 6.85 8.77
C ALA A 145 9.32 6.13 8.52
N SER A 146 9.38 4.82 8.77
CA SER A 146 10.54 3.97 8.42
C SER A 146 10.84 3.86 6.91
N GLY A 147 10.00 4.42 6.04
CA GLY A 147 10.10 4.34 4.59
C GLY A 147 9.59 3.03 3.98
N LYS A 148 9.11 2.07 4.78
CA LYS A 148 8.60 0.77 4.31
C LYS A 148 7.12 0.84 3.95
N TRP A 149 6.73 0.11 2.90
CA TRP A 149 5.33 -0.08 2.49
C TRP A 149 4.64 -1.12 3.35
N TRP A 150 3.51 -0.77 3.95
CA TRP A 150 2.70 -1.64 4.80
C TRP A 150 1.29 -1.78 4.25
N PRO A 151 0.66 -2.97 4.31
CA PRO A 151 -0.74 -3.12 3.96
C PRO A 151 -1.59 -2.18 4.81
N PHE A 152 -2.57 -1.57 4.16
CA PHE A 152 -3.53 -0.69 4.80
C PHE A 152 -4.73 -1.54 5.26
N PRO A 153 -4.91 -1.78 6.57
CA PRO A 153 -5.88 -2.76 7.08
C PRO A 153 -7.33 -2.26 7.07
N ARG A 154 -7.57 -1.00 6.68
CA ARG A 154 -8.92 -0.40 6.74
C ARG A 154 -9.66 -0.60 5.42
N HIS A 155 -10.75 -1.36 5.52
CA HIS A 155 -11.72 -1.69 4.47
C HIS A 155 -11.16 -2.50 3.29
N PRO A 156 -11.90 -3.50 2.81
CA PRO A 156 -11.50 -4.22 1.61
C PRO A 156 -11.56 -3.28 0.41
N VAL A 157 -10.45 -3.23 -0.31
CA VAL A 157 -10.30 -2.48 -1.56
C VAL A 157 -10.43 -3.48 -2.70
N ARG A 158 -11.29 -3.21 -3.69
CA ARG A 158 -11.48 -4.11 -4.85
C ARG A 158 -11.19 -3.40 -6.16
N THR A 159 -11.37 -2.10 -6.23
CA THR A 159 -11.16 -1.27 -7.41
C THR A 159 -10.13 -0.16 -7.14
N ILE A 160 -9.70 0.52 -8.21
CA ILE A 160 -8.86 1.72 -8.09
C ILE A 160 -9.60 2.86 -7.40
N ASP A 161 -10.91 3.00 -7.67
CA ASP A 161 -11.73 4.04 -7.04
C ASP A 161 -11.88 3.79 -5.53
N ASP A 162 -11.92 2.53 -5.10
CA ASP A 162 -11.85 2.17 -3.69
C ASP A 162 -10.51 2.61 -3.06
N CYS A 163 -9.38 2.39 -3.76
CA CYS A 163 -8.08 2.85 -3.30
C CYS A 163 -8.07 4.36 -3.09
N ILE A 164 -8.49 5.11 -4.12
CA ILE A 164 -8.48 6.57 -4.13
C ILE A 164 -9.35 7.11 -2.98
N ARG A 165 -10.56 6.56 -2.82
CA ARG A 165 -11.47 6.93 -1.73
C ARG A 165 -10.83 6.70 -0.35
N GLN A 166 -10.14 5.58 -0.14
CA GLN A 166 -9.45 5.32 1.13
C GLN A 166 -8.30 6.31 1.38
N VAL A 167 -7.55 6.66 0.35
CA VAL A 167 -6.48 7.68 0.44
C VAL A 167 -7.07 9.04 0.80
N GLU A 168 -8.18 9.44 0.19
CA GLU A 168 -8.85 10.71 0.50
C GLU A 168 -9.43 10.78 1.92
N LEU A 169 -9.98 9.66 2.41
CA LEU A 169 -10.55 9.59 3.76
C LEU A 169 -9.48 9.55 4.86
N ASN A 170 -8.25 9.13 4.54
CA ASN A 170 -7.19 8.89 5.52
C ASN A 170 -5.91 9.67 5.17
N LYS A 171 -6.03 10.93 4.74
CA LYS A 171 -4.90 11.77 4.27
C LYS A 171 -3.74 11.86 5.27
N GLU A 172 -4.01 11.78 6.56
CA GLU A 172 -2.97 11.81 7.61
C GLU A 172 -2.05 10.59 7.59
N CYS A 173 -2.48 9.52 6.93
CA CYS A 173 -1.80 8.24 6.91
C CYS A 173 -0.98 7.98 5.64
N PHE A 174 -1.01 8.88 4.65
CA PHE A 174 -0.41 8.72 3.32
C PHE A 174 0.49 9.91 2.94
#